data_AF-A0A3D5MFC5-F1
#
_entry.id   AF-A0A3D5MFC5-F1
#
_cell.length_a   1.000
_cell.length_b   1.000
_cell.length_c   1.000
_cell.angle_alpha   90.00
_cell.angle_beta   90.00
_cell.angle_gamma   90.00
#
_symmetry.space_group_name_H-M   'P 1'
#
loop_
_entity.id
_entity.type
_entity.pdbx_description
1 polymer ?
#
loop_
_entity_poly.entity_id
_entity_poly.type
_entity_poly.pdbx_seq_one_letter_code
_entity_poly.pdbx_strand_id
1 'polypeptide(L)' 'MKQSLIIDCDPGVDDATGLLTAFASPDLDLLAVTTVGGNVSAAKTARNARILRQIAGRADVPVYR' A
#
# COMPACT_ATOMS: atom_id res chain seq x y z
N MET A 1 9.11 -19.95 -2.70
CA MET A 1 8.74 -19.32 -1.41
C MET A 1 8.33 -17.90 -1.72
N LYS A 2 7.24 -17.40 -1.13
CA LYS A 2 6.85 -15.99 -1.32
C LYS A 2 7.78 -15.08 -0.51
N GLN A 3 8.08 -13.91 -1.04
CA GLN A 3 8.86 -12.91 -0.31
C GLN A 3 7.90 -12.12 0.60
N SER A 4 8.11 -12.23 1.91
CA SER A 4 7.37 -11.42 2.88
C SER A 4 7.82 -9.96 2.83
N LEU A 5 6.86 -9.03 2.78
CA LEU A 5 7.15 -7.61 2.58
C LEU A 5 6.20 -6.73 3.40
N ILE A 6 6.76 -5.65 3.96
CA ILE A 6 6.03 -4.48 4.44
C ILE A 6 6.41 -3.32 3.52
N ILE A 7 5.43 -2.55 3.05
CA ILE A 7 5.67 -1.35 2.23
C ILE A 7 5.37 -0.12 3.08
N ASP A 8 6.38 0.72 3.27
CA ASP A 8 6.24 2.05 3.85
C ASP A 8 6.31 3.10 2.73
N CYS A 9 5.25 3.89 2.54
CA CYS A 9 5.18 4.87 1.44
C CYS A 9 4.23 6.04 1.74
N ASP A 10 4.22 7.07 0.88
CA ASP A 10 3.37 8.26 1.04
C ASP A 10 2.41 8.47 -0.15
N PRO A 11 1.43 7.57 -0.40
CA PRO A 11 0.93 7.32 -1.74
C PRO A 11 0.56 8.53 -2.59
N GLY A 12 1.46 8.84 -3.54
CA GLY A 12 1.27 9.64 -4.74
C GLY A 12 0.89 8.79 -5.96
N VAL A 13 1.10 9.33 -7.16
CA VAL A 13 0.75 8.66 -8.44
C VAL A 13 1.69 7.49 -8.75
N ASP A 14 2.98 7.68 -8.48
CA ASP A 14 4.05 6.70 -8.58
C ASP A 14 3.87 5.56 -7.56
N ASP A 15 3.68 5.89 -6.29
CA ASP A 15 3.42 4.88 -5.25
C ASP A 15 2.16 4.06 -5.53
N ALA A 16 1.13 4.68 -6.11
CA ALA A 16 -0.09 3.97 -6.46
C ALA A 16 0.18 2.83 -7.44
N THR A 17 1.06 3.07 -8.43
CA THR A 17 1.48 2.04 -9.38
C THR A 17 2.25 0.93 -8.68
N GLY A 18 3.17 1.29 -7.77
CA GLY A 18 3.94 0.32 -6.98
C GLY A 18 3.06 -0.55 -6.07
N LEU A 19 2.12 0.07 -5.35
CA LEU A 19 1.18 -0.63 -4.47
C LEU A 19 0.25 -1.56 -5.25
N LEU A 20 -0.33 -1.11 -6.35
CA LEU A 20 -1.19 -1.97 -7.18
C LEU A 20 -0.43 -3.15 -7.77
N THR A 21 0.83 -2.93 -8.20
CA THR A 21 1.71 -4.00 -8.67
C THR A 21 2.00 -5.00 -7.54
N ALA A 22 2.30 -4.51 -6.33
CA ALA A 22 2.55 -5.36 -5.17
C ALA A 22 1.31 -6.17 -4.77
N PHE A 23 0.12 -5.55 -4.78
CA PHE A 23 -1.15 -6.23 -4.47
C PHE A 23 -1.50 -7.33 -5.47
N ALA A 24 -1.13 -7.17 -6.74
CA ALA A 24 -1.38 -8.14 -7.80
C ALA A 24 -0.32 -9.25 -7.88
N SER A 25 0.83 -9.09 -7.23
CA SER A 25 1.94 -10.05 -7.33
C SER A 25 1.63 -11.35 -6.56
N PRO A 26 1.66 -12.53 -7.22
CA PRO A 26 1.50 -13.81 -6.52
C PRO A 26 2.75 -14.19 -5.70
N ASP A 27 3.90 -13.58 -6.00
CA ASP A 27 5.19 -13.90 -5.40
C ASP A 27 5.44 -13.16 -4.08
N LEU A 28 4.61 -12.16 -3.78
CA LEU A 28 4.69 -11.38 -2.55
C LEU A 28 3.69 -11.87 -1.51
N ASP A 29 4.18 -11.93 -0.27
CA ASP A 29 3.36 -12.07 0.93
C ASP A 29 3.34 -10.71 1.65
N LEU A 30 2.38 -9.87 1.25
CA LEU A 30 2.30 -8.48 1.70
C LEU A 30 1.66 -8.41 3.09
N LEU A 31 2.50 -8.23 4.11
CA LEU A 31 2.10 -8.30 5.52
C LEU A 31 1.37 -7.04 5.99
N ALA A 32 1.79 -5.87 5.50
CA ALA A 32 1.19 -4.59 5.83
C ALA A 32 1.61 -3.49 4.84
N VAL A 33 0.82 -2.42 4.80
CA VAL A 33 1.22 -1.12 4.27
C VAL A 33 1.23 -0.11 5.42
N THR A 34 2.33 0.60 5.60
CA THR A 34 2.43 1.76 6.49
C THR A 34 2.50 3.02 5.65
N THR A 35 1.93 4.12 6.14
CA THR A 35 1.93 5.37 5.40
C THR A 35 2.56 6.52 6.16
N VAL A 36 3.48 7.22 5.51
CA VAL A 36 4.08 8.45 6.03
C VAL A 36 3.51 9.68 5.34
N GLY A 37 3.75 10.86 5.89
CA GLY A 37 3.47 12.13 5.20
C GLY A 37 4.64 12.52 4.30
N GLY A 38 4.34 13.02 3.11
CA GLY A 38 5.33 13.60 2.19
C GLY A 38 4.76 14.85 1.54
N ASN A 39 4.47 14.80 0.24
CA ASN A 39 3.86 15.92 -0.50
C ASN A 39 2.46 16.30 0.01
N VAL A 40 1.77 15.34 0.61
CA VAL A 40 0.48 15.54 1.28
C VAL A 40 0.55 14.99 2.70
N SER A 41 -0.42 15.38 3.54
CA SER A 41 -0.44 14.96 4.94
C SER A 41 -0.55 13.45 5.08
N ALA A 42 0.02 12.91 6.16
CA ALA A 42 -0.08 11.48 6.51
C ALA A 42 -1.53 10.96 6.55
N ALA A 43 -2.51 11.82 6.85
CA ALA A 43 -3.92 11.46 6.79
C ALA A 43 -4.41 11.21 5.34
N LYS A 44 -3.95 12.03 4.39
CA LYS A 44 -4.28 11.89 2.97
C LYS A 44 -3.59 10.68 2.35
N THR A 45 -2.30 10.47 2.66
CA THR A 45 -1.55 9.29 2.17
C THR A 45 -2.17 7.99 2.70
N ALA A 46 -2.52 7.93 3.99
CA ALA A 46 -3.24 6.80 4.58
C ALA A 46 -4.62 6.57 3.94
N ARG A 47 -5.34 7.63 3.55
CA ARG A 47 -6.60 7.50 2.80
C ARG A 47 -6.36 6.92 1.42
N ASN A 48 -5.36 7.42 0.69
CA ASN A 48 -5.01 6.94 -0.65
C ASN A 48 -4.63 5.44 -0.62
N ALA A 49 -3.77 5.02 0.31
CA ALA A 49 -3.42 3.61 0.50
C ALA A 49 -4.65 2.71 0.70
N ARG A 50 -5.60 3.14 1.55
CA ARG A 50 -6.84 2.38 1.79
C ARG A 50 -7.74 2.29 0.56
N ILE A 51 -7.83 3.35 -0.23
CA ILE A 51 -8.58 3.36 -1.49
C ILE A 51 -7.93 2.40 -2.50
N LEU A 52 -6.61 2.47 -2.68
CA LEU A 52 -5.88 1.57 -3.58
C LEU A 52 -6.05 0.11 -3.17
N ARG A 53 -5.94 -0.20 -1.87
CA ARG A 53 -6.21 -1.53 -1.32
C ARG A 53 -7.63 -1.99 -1.63
N GLN A 54 -8.62 -1.11 -1.46
CA GLN A 54 -10.02 -1.41 -1.76
C GLN A 54 -10.22 -1.71 -3.25
N ILE A 55 -9.63 -0.90 -4.13
CA ILE A 55 -9.66 -1.11 -5.59
C ILE A 55 -9.03 -2.47 -5.95
N ALA A 56 -7.91 -2.81 -5.31
CA ALA A 56 -7.23 -4.09 -5.52
C ALA A 56 -7.94 -5.30 -4.89
N GLY A 57 -9.03 -5.09 -4.14
CA GLY A 57 -9.75 -6.18 -3.46
C GLY A 57 -8.96 -6.85 -2.32
N ARG A 58 -7.92 -6.18 -1.78
CA ARG A 58 -6.98 -6.75 -0.79
C ARG A 58 -7.31 -6.36 0.64
N ALA A 59 -8.56 -6.57 1.07
CA ALA A 59 -8.99 -6.23 2.42
C ALA A 59 -8.23 -7.00 3.52
N ASP A 60 -7.57 -8.11 3.15
CA ASP A 60 -6.66 -8.91 3.98
C ASP A 60 -5.40 -8.15 4.41
N VAL A 61 -4.95 -7.15 3.64
CA VAL A 61 -3.73 -6.40 3.94
C VAL A 61 -4.07 -5.21 4.86
N PRO A 62 -3.51 -5.14 6.07
CA PRO A 62 -3.73 -4.01 6.97
C PRO A 62 -2.99 -2.75 6.48
N VAL A 63 -3.60 -1.59 6.71
CA VAL A 63 -3.01 -0.27 6.40
C VAL A 63 -2.94 0.59 7.66
N TYR A 64 -1.74 0.91 8.08
CA TYR A 64 -1.44 1.76 9.24
C TYR A 64 -0.95 3.14 8.82
N ARG A 65 -1.22 4.13 9.66
CA ARG A 65 -0.73 5.50 9.53
C ARG A 65 0.28 5.77 10.64
#